data_AF-A0ABD6X0X0-F1
#
_entry.id   AF-A0ABD6X0X0-F1
#
_cell.length_a   1.000
_cell.length_b   1.000
_cell.length_c   1.000
_cell.angle_alpha   90.00
_cell.angle_beta   90.00
_cell.angle_gamma   90.00
#
_symmetry.space_group_name_H-M   'P 1'
#
loop_
_entity.id
_entity.type
_entity.pdbx_description
1 polymer ?
#
loop_
_entity_poly.entity_id
_entity_poly.type
_entity_poly.pdbx_seq_one_letter_code
_entity_poly.pdbx_strand_id
1 'polypeptide(L)'
;MINMEQSMTLIQLSGFSSLFEVAVGINLVFSVWNTLRENALNSFNIKSVSYQITLQAKLGDKFENSRCSVKFENKTSKYKRNLEFLSTLAKWGGLSISIFLLILLVFLGFNQNIMVSKSVCLYLSALSILPSALFLIIGQLYVFYISWKIESFMEQQADAVADWESVYNSASS
;
A
#
# COMPACT_ATOMS: atom_id res chain seq x y z
N MET A 1 -9.02 22.41 49.09
CA MET A 1 -8.42 23.10 47.92
C MET A 1 -7.52 22.17 47.10
N ILE A 2 -6.62 21.39 47.75
CA ILE A 2 -5.70 20.43 47.08
C ILE A 2 -6.40 19.39 46.19
N ASN A 3 -7.56 18.86 46.58
CA ASN A 3 -8.30 17.88 45.76
C ASN A 3 -8.86 18.45 44.46
N MET A 4 -9.24 19.74 44.41
CA MET A 4 -9.87 20.33 43.22
C MET A 4 -8.84 20.66 42.14
N GLU A 5 -7.64 21.07 42.56
CA GLU A 5 -6.50 21.34 41.67
C GLU A 5 -5.91 20.05 41.09
N GLN A 6 -5.81 18.98 41.90
CA GLN A 6 -5.44 17.63 41.43
C GLN A 6 -6.48 17.04 40.46
N SER A 7 -7.77 17.29 40.70
CA SER A 7 -8.85 16.86 39.80
C SER A 7 -8.77 17.59 38.45
N MET A 8 -8.52 18.90 38.45
CA MET A 8 -8.34 19.67 37.21
C MET A 8 -7.11 19.23 36.43
N THR A 9 -5.99 18.95 37.09
CA THR A 9 -4.78 18.44 36.42
C THR A 9 -4.98 17.03 35.85
N LEU A 10 -5.70 16.14 36.54
CA LEU A 10 -6.09 14.82 36.02
C LEU A 10 -7.01 14.90 34.80
N ILE A 11 -7.97 15.83 34.81
CA ILE A 11 -8.87 16.08 33.67
C ILE A 11 -8.07 16.63 32.47
N GLN A 12 -7.11 17.54 32.71
CA GLN A 12 -6.22 18.03 31.66
C GLN A 12 -5.30 16.92 31.12
N LEU A 13 -4.79 16.04 31.98
CA LEU A 13 -3.97 14.88 31.59
C LEU A 13 -4.78 13.85 30.79
N SER A 14 -6.06 13.64 31.14
CA SER A 14 -7.00 12.81 30.38
C SER A 14 -7.22 13.35 28.96
N GLY A 15 -7.23 14.67 28.78
CA GLY A 15 -7.28 15.31 27.46
C GLY A 15 -6.05 15.01 26.59
N PHE A 16 -4.87 14.81 27.18
CA PHE A 16 -3.66 14.40 26.47
C PHE A 16 -3.68 12.94 26.02
N SER A 17 -4.38 12.05 26.74
CA SER A 17 -4.52 10.63 26.36
C SER A 17 -5.12 10.47 24.97
N SER A 18 -6.12 11.29 24.63
CA SER A 18 -6.77 11.21 23.33
C SER A 18 -5.89 11.72 22.18
N LEU A 19 -5.06 12.74 22.41
CA LEU A 19 -4.06 13.17 21.43
C LEU A 19 -2.96 12.11 21.22
N PHE A 20 -2.55 11.44 22.30
CA PHE A 20 -1.62 10.32 22.22
C PHE A 20 -2.20 9.16 21.42
N GLU A 21 -3.45 8.79 21.64
CA GLU A 21 -4.16 7.74 20.88
C GLU A 21 -4.22 8.06 19.38
N VAL A 22 -4.49 9.32 19.01
CA VAL A 22 -4.47 9.75 17.60
C VAL A 22 -3.06 9.61 17.00
N ALA A 23 -2.01 10.01 17.73
CA ALA A 23 -0.63 9.88 17.29
C ALA A 23 -0.21 8.40 17.10
N VAL A 24 -0.59 7.52 18.05
CA VAL A 24 -0.38 6.07 17.93
C VAL A 24 -1.13 5.51 16.72
N GLY A 25 -2.38 5.93 16.50
CA GLY A 25 -3.18 5.54 15.34
C GLY A 25 -2.53 5.90 14.01
N ILE A 26 -2.03 7.14 13.86
CA ILE A 26 -1.29 7.57 12.67
C ILE A 26 -0.08 6.68 12.43
N ASN A 27 0.73 6.47 13.47
CA ASN A 27 1.96 5.67 13.36
C ASN A 27 1.67 4.22 12.95
N LEU A 28 0.61 3.61 13.48
CA LEU A 28 0.18 2.28 13.08
C LEU A 28 -0.24 2.23 11.61
N VAL A 29 -1.03 3.21 11.15
CA VAL A 29 -1.44 3.29 9.73
C VAL A 29 -0.21 3.43 8.82
N PHE A 30 0.73 4.31 9.17
CA PHE A 30 1.97 4.49 8.40
C PHE A 30 2.84 3.22 8.38
N SER A 31 2.95 2.53 9.52
CA SER A 31 3.69 1.28 9.64
C SER A 31 3.09 0.17 8.77
N VAL A 32 1.77 -0.07 8.88
CA VAL A 32 1.05 -1.07 8.07
C VAL A 32 1.24 -0.81 6.58
N TRP A 33 1.16 0.45 6.15
CA TRP A 33 1.35 0.81 4.75
C TRP A 33 2.78 0.61 4.24
N ASN A 34 3.78 0.89 5.07
CA ASN A 34 5.16 0.60 4.73
C ASN A 34 5.40 -0.91 4.61
N THR A 35 4.90 -1.70 5.55
CA THR A 35 5.02 -3.17 5.53
C THR A 35 4.35 -3.77 4.31
N LEU A 36 3.14 -3.34 3.95
CA LEU A 36 2.46 -3.82 2.74
C LEU A 36 3.22 -3.47 1.47
N ARG A 37 3.72 -2.23 1.37
CA ARG A 37 4.56 -1.80 0.25
C ARG A 37 5.83 -2.65 0.17
N GLU A 38 6.51 -2.85 1.28
CA GLU A 38 7.76 -3.62 1.34
C GLU A 38 7.54 -5.10 1.00
N ASN A 39 6.50 -5.73 1.54
CA ASN A 39 6.13 -7.09 1.18
C ASN A 39 5.81 -7.19 -0.32
N ALA A 40 5.02 -6.26 -0.86
CA ALA A 40 4.70 -6.24 -2.28
C ALA A 40 5.95 -6.07 -3.15
N LEU A 41 6.82 -5.12 -2.83
CA LEU A 41 8.06 -4.89 -3.56
C LEU A 41 9.02 -6.07 -3.44
N ASN A 42 9.11 -6.70 -2.27
CA ASN A 42 9.98 -7.84 -2.05
C ASN A 42 9.49 -9.09 -2.80
N SER A 43 8.21 -9.44 -2.66
CA SER A 43 7.59 -10.51 -3.44
C SER A 43 7.72 -10.26 -4.94
N PHE A 44 7.55 -9.00 -5.36
CA PHE A 44 7.72 -8.62 -6.74
C PHE A 44 9.16 -8.76 -7.22
N ASN A 45 10.14 -8.29 -6.44
CA ASN A 45 11.55 -8.37 -6.79
C ASN A 45 12.04 -9.82 -6.87
N ILE A 46 11.64 -10.67 -5.91
CA ILE A 46 11.95 -12.11 -5.94
C ILE A 46 11.42 -12.76 -7.21
N LYS A 47 10.15 -12.51 -7.57
CA LYS A 47 9.57 -13.02 -8.81
C LYS A 47 10.28 -12.46 -10.04
N SER A 48 10.52 -11.14 -10.08
CA SER A 48 11.20 -10.47 -11.20
C SER A 48 12.60 -11.03 -11.46
N VAL A 49 13.39 -11.26 -10.40
CA VAL A 49 14.73 -11.85 -10.49
C VAL A 49 14.65 -13.31 -10.98
N SER A 50 13.76 -14.12 -10.40
CA SER A 50 13.55 -15.49 -10.85
C SER A 50 13.18 -15.58 -12.33
N TYR A 51 12.35 -14.64 -12.79
CA TYR A 51 11.91 -14.53 -14.17
C TYR A 51 13.00 -14.03 -15.11
N GLN A 52 13.81 -13.08 -14.66
CA GLN A 52 15.00 -12.64 -15.40
C GLN A 52 15.98 -13.81 -15.60
N ILE A 53 16.22 -14.61 -14.56
CA ILE A 53 17.07 -15.82 -14.64
C ILE A 53 16.49 -16.83 -15.64
N THR A 54 15.17 -17.06 -15.62
CA THR A 54 14.52 -18.01 -16.54
C THR A 54 14.58 -17.54 -17.99
N LEU A 55 14.35 -16.26 -18.24
CA LEU A 55 14.48 -15.67 -19.57
C LEU A 55 15.93 -15.68 -20.06
N GLN A 56 16.89 -15.37 -19.19
CA GLN A 56 18.32 -15.44 -19.53
C GLN A 56 18.76 -16.87 -19.83
N ALA A 57 18.26 -17.87 -19.09
CA ALA A 57 18.51 -19.28 -19.35
C ALA A 57 17.93 -19.74 -20.70
N LYS A 58 16.76 -19.21 -21.11
CA LYS A 58 16.12 -19.55 -22.39
C LYS A 58 16.69 -18.80 -23.60
N LEU A 59 17.04 -17.52 -23.46
CA LEU A 59 17.52 -16.69 -24.57
C LEU A 59 19.05 -16.61 -24.70
N GLY A 60 19.79 -17.08 -23.69
CA GLY A 60 21.26 -17.02 -23.66
C GLY A 60 21.81 -15.59 -23.71
N ASP A 61 23.00 -15.42 -24.28
CA ASP A 61 23.74 -14.14 -24.34
C ASP A 61 22.99 -13.00 -25.06
N LYS A 62 21.94 -13.31 -25.83
CA LYS A 62 21.14 -12.30 -26.54
C LYS A 62 20.16 -11.56 -25.62
N PHE A 63 19.93 -12.04 -24.40
CA PHE A 63 18.94 -11.48 -23.48
C PHE A 63 19.30 -10.06 -23.03
N GLU A 64 20.55 -9.80 -22.66
CA GLU A 64 21.03 -8.54 -22.07
C GLU A 64 20.82 -7.35 -23.04
N ASN A 65 20.99 -7.59 -24.34
CA ASN A 65 20.82 -6.60 -25.41
C ASN A 65 19.47 -6.70 -26.16
N SER A 66 18.53 -7.53 -25.69
CA SER A 66 17.25 -7.73 -26.37
C SER A 66 16.25 -6.61 -26.08
N ARG A 67 15.35 -6.33 -27.04
CA ARG A 67 14.16 -5.49 -26.80
C ARG A 67 13.24 -6.06 -25.70
N CYS A 68 13.41 -7.32 -25.34
CA CYS A 68 12.65 -7.99 -24.29
C CYS A 68 13.09 -7.53 -22.89
N SER A 69 14.39 -7.46 -22.60
CA SER A 69 14.92 -7.01 -21.31
C SER A 69 14.47 -5.57 -21.00
N VAL A 70 14.59 -4.67 -21.96
CA VAL A 70 14.18 -3.25 -21.84
C VAL A 70 12.67 -3.10 -21.62
N LYS A 71 11.83 -3.93 -22.27
CA LYS A 71 10.38 -3.93 -22.05
C LYS A 71 9.99 -4.47 -20.69
N PHE A 72 10.69 -5.50 -20.21
CA PHE A 72 10.48 -6.08 -18.89
C PHE A 72 10.86 -5.08 -17.80
N GLU A 73 12.05 -4.49 -17.87
CA GLU A 73 12.53 -3.49 -16.92
C GLU A 73 11.61 -2.26 -16.85
N ASN A 74 11.15 -1.76 -18.00
CA ASN A 74 10.19 -0.65 -18.05
C ASN A 74 8.84 -1.00 -17.39
N LYS A 75 8.32 -2.21 -17.58
CA LYS A 75 7.09 -2.65 -16.91
C LYS A 75 7.31 -2.75 -15.39
N THR A 76 8.41 -3.36 -14.98
CA THR A 76 8.81 -3.53 -13.57
C THR A 76 8.93 -2.18 -12.87
N SER A 77 9.63 -1.22 -13.48
CA SER A 77 9.79 0.14 -12.96
C SER A 77 8.46 0.88 -12.84
N LYS A 78 7.57 0.74 -13.84
CA LYS A 78 6.23 1.34 -13.80
C LYS A 78 5.37 0.78 -12.68
N TYR A 79 5.42 -0.52 -12.42
CA TYR A 79 4.68 -1.13 -11.31
C TYR A 79 5.22 -0.69 -9.95
N LYS A 80 6.54 -0.64 -9.78
CA LYS A 80 7.17 -0.10 -8.56
C LYS A 80 6.72 1.33 -8.28
N ARG A 81 6.77 2.20 -9.28
CA ARG A 81 6.33 3.60 -9.17
C ARG A 81 4.85 3.73 -8.81
N ASN A 82 3.98 2.92 -9.38
CA ASN A 82 2.56 2.93 -9.04
C ASN A 82 2.30 2.45 -7.61
N LEU A 83 3.06 1.48 -7.13
CA LEU A 83 2.94 0.95 -5.77
C LEU A 83 3.43 1.97 -4.73
N GLU A 84 4.50 2.71 -5.04
CA GLU A 84 4.95 3.87 -4.26
C GLU A 84 3.90 4.98 -4.23
N PHE A 85 3.28 5.27 -5.37
CA PHE A 85 2.21 6.27 -5.46
C PHE A 85 0.99 5.87 -4.62
N LEU A 86 0.56 4.60 -4.69
CA LEU A 86 -0.56 4.07 -3.91
C LEU A 86 -0.28 4.13 -2.40
N SER A 87 0.93 3.76 -1.98
CA SER A 87 1.37 3.88 -0.59
C SER A 87 1.37 5.33 -0.11
N THR A 88 1.78 6.25 -0.98
CA THR A 88 1.80 7.70 -0.68
C THR A 88 0.38 8.24 -0.52
N LEU A 89 -0.53 7.90 -1.44
CA LEU A 89 -1.95 8.28 -1.34
C LEU A 89 -2.61 7.74 -0.07
N ALA A 90 -2.35 6.50 0.30
CA ALA A 90 -2.93 5.91 1.50
C ALA A 90 -2.43 6.58 2.78
N LYS A 91 -1.15 6.96 2.84
CA LYS A 91 -0.59 7.76 3.95
C LYS A 91 -1.22 9.14 4.04
N TRP A 92 -1.41 9.83 2.91
CA TRP A 92 -2.11 11.11 2.86
C TRP A 92 -3.57 10.99 3.30
N GLY A 93 -4.25 9.91 2.90
CA GLY A 93 -5.60 9.59 3.38
C GLY A 93 -5.66 9.41 4.90
N GLY A 94 -4.74 8.61 5.46
CA GLY A 94 -4.62 8.43 6.91
C GLY A 94 -4.35 9.74 7.65
N LEU A 95 -3.43 10.55 7.15
CA LEU A 95 -3.10 11.86 7.72
C LEU A 95 -4.29 12.82 7.69
N SER A 96 -5.05 12.86 6.58
CA SER A 96 -6.25 13.69 6.46
C SER A 96 -7.33 13.30 7.47
N ILE A 97 -7.55 12.00 7.69
CA ILE A 97 -8.52 11.50 8.67
C ILE A 97 -8.09 11.91 10.08
N SER A 98 -6.80 11.82 10.41
CA SER A 98 -6.30 12.19 11.72
C SER A 98 -6.37 13.69 11.99
N ILE A 99 -6.12 14.54 10.99
CA ILE A 99 -6.37 15.99 11.09
C ILE A 99 -7.84 16.25 11.40
N PHE A 100 -8.76 15.58 10.71
CA PHE A 100 -10.19 15.73 10.94
C PHE A 100 -10.60 15.31 12.35
N LEU A 101 -10.10 14.18 12.85
CA LEU A 101 -10.32 13.72 14.22
C LEU A 101 -9.77 14.71 15.26
N LEU A 102 -8.60 15.31 15.00
CA LEU A 102 -7.99 16.29 15.90
C LEU A 102 -8.84 17.57 15.97
N ILE A 103 -9.32 18.07 14.82
CA ILE A 103 -10.25 19.21 14.77
C ILE A 103 -11.53 18.90 15.56
N LEU A 104 -12.07 17.70 15.41
CA LEU A 104 -13.26 17.26 16.12
C LEU A 104 -13.04 17.16 17.63
N LEU A 105 -11.86 16.67 18.05
CA LEU A 105 -11.47 16.61 19.44
C LEU A 105 -11.39 18.01 20.08
N VAL A 106 -10.76 18.95 19.36
CA VAL A 106 -10.69 20.36 19.77
C VAL A 106 -12.09 20.95 19.89
N PHE A 107 -12.95 20.72 18.90
CA PHE A 107 -14.33 21.21 18.92
C PHE A 107 -15.14 20.70 20.12
N LEU A 108 -15.03 19.40 20.42
CA LEU A 108 -15.66 18.79 21.61
C LEU A 108 -15.09 19.33 22.92
N GLY A 109 -13.78 19.58 22.97
CA GLY A 109 -13.12 20.16 24.14
C GLY A 109 -13.63 21.56 24.48
N PHE A 110 -13.92 22.40 23.48
CA PHE A 110 -14.45 23.75 23.68
C PHE A 110 -15.97 23.81 23.90
N ASN A 111 -16.73 22.83 23.39
CA ASN A 111 -18.20 22.80 23.46
C ASN A 111 -18.73 21.56 24.20
N GLN A 112 -18.34 21.40 25.47
CA GLN A 112 -18.70 20.23 26.29
C GLN A 112 -20.21 20.05 26.53
N ASN A 113 -21.01 21.10 26.34
CA ASN A 113 -22.47 21.04 26.51
C ASN A 113 -23.21 20.45 25.30
N ILE A 114 -22.52 20.21 24.19
CA ILE A 114 -23.12 19.59 23.00
C ILE A 114 -22.98 18.07 23.13
N MET A 115 -24.05 17.41 23.59
CA MET A 115 -24.14 15.95 23.54
C MET A 115 -24.20 15.50 22.08
N VAL A 116 -23.11 14.91 21.59
CA VAL A 116 -23.09 14.34 20.24
C VAL A 116 -24.04 13.15 20.18
N SER A 117 -24.98 13.20 19.23
CA SER A 117 -25.93 12.11 19.02
C SER A 117 -25.19 10.81 18.69
N LYS A 118 -25.68 9.69 19.23
CA LYS A 118 -25.09 8.35 19.03
C LYS A 118 -24.86 8.01 17.55
N SER A 119 -25.76 8.45 16.67
CA SER A 119 -25.65 8.25 15.22
C SER A 119 -24.42 8.96 14.63
N VAL A 120 -24.10 10.17 15.10
CA VAL A 120 -22.95 10.96 14.61
C VAL A 120 -21.64 10.30 15.01
N CYS A 121 -21.53 9.76 16.23
CA CYS A 121 -20.36 8.98 16.64
C CYS A 121 -20.17 7.73 15.76
N LEU A 122 -21.24 7.01 15.45
CA LEU A 122 -21.18 5.84 14.56
C LEU A 122 -20.69 6.21 13.15
N TYR A 123 -21.20 7.30 12.58
CA TYR A 123 -20.74 7.78 11.27
C TYR A 123 -19.28 8.20 11.29
N LEU A 124 -18.82 8.89 12.35
CA LEU A 124 -17.42 9.29 12.50
C LEU A 124 -16.48 8.09 12.64
N SER A 125 -16.85 7.10 13.46
CA SER A 125 -16.08 5.86 13.60
C SER A 125 -16.02 5.10 12.29
N ALA A 126 -17.15 4.96 11.59
CA ALA A 126 -17.20 4.31 10.29
C ALA A 126 -16.33 5.04 9.25
N LEU A 127 -16.42 6.38 9.19
CA LEU A 127 -15.64 7.20 8.26
C LEU A 127 -14.15 7.22 8.58
N SER A 128 -13.74 6.93 9.81
CA SER A 128 -12.32 6.80 10.17
C SER A 128 -11.74 5.43 9.79
N ILE A 129 -12.54 4.37 9.92
CA ILE A 129 -12.06 2.98 9.77
C ILE A 129 -12.20 2.50 8.31
N LEU A 130 -13.34 2.78 7.67
CA LEU A 130 -13.66 2.28 6.34
C LEU A 130 -12.65 2.71 5.27
N PRO A 131 -12.19 3.98 5.20
CA PRO A 131 -11.24 4.36 4.16
C PRO A 131 -9.93 3.59 4.30
N SER A 132 -9.42 3.44 5.53
CA SER A 132 -8.21 2.68 5.80
C SER A 132 -8.37 1.22 5.37
N ALA A 133 -9.49 0.57 5.73
CA ALA A 133 -9.80 -0.80 5.31
C ALA A 133 -9.94 -0.94 3.78
N LEU A 134 -10.62 0.01 3.12
CA LEU A 134 -10.80 0.04 1.67
C LEU A 134 -9.46 0.17 0.95
N PHE A 135 -8.59 1.08 1.40
CA PHE A 135 -7.27 1.22 0.81
C PHE A 135 -6.49 -0.09 0.96
N LEU A 136 -6.52 -0.76 2.12
CA LEU A 136 -5.83 -2.03 2.35
C LEU A 136 -6.28 -3.12 1.35
N ILE A 137 -7.60 -3.25 1.15
CA ILE A 137 -8.18 -4.20 0.19
C ILE A 137 -7.72 -3.87 -1.24
N ILE A 138 -7.80 -2.59 -1.62
CA ILE A 138 -7.34 -2.12 -2.95
C ILE A 138 -5.84 -2.41 -3.13
N GLY A 139 -5.04 -2.19 -2.10
CA GLY A 139 -3.60 -2.49 -2.09
C GLY A 139 -3.32 -3.96 -2.34
N GLN A 140 -4.01 -4.86 -1.63
CA GLN A 140 -3.88 -6.31 -1.85
C GLN A 140 -4.34 -6.74 -3.24
N LEU A 141 -5.48 -6.24 -3.72
CA LEU A 141 -5.97 -6.52 -5.07
C LEU A 141 -4.97 -6.05 -6.15
N TYR A 142 -4.33 -4.90 -5.93
CA TYR A 142 -3.32 -4.37 -6.84
C TYR A 142 -2.07 -5.26 -6.90
N VAL A 143 -1.60 -5.75 -5.75
CA VAL A 143 -0.47 -6.69 -5.67
C VAL A 143 -0.79 -8.00 -6.38
N PHE A 144 -2.01 -8.52 -6.19
CA PHE A 144 -2.50 -9.71 -6.88
C PHE A 144 -2.55 -9.48 -8.40
N TYR A 145 -3.12 -8.37 -8.84
CA TYR A 145 -3.21 -8.00 -10.25
C TYR A 145 -1.83 -7.88 -10.93
N ILE A 146 -0.85 -7.23 -10.28
CA ILE A 146 0.51 -7.11 -10.82
C ILE A 146 1.14 -8.50 -10.96
N SER A 147 1.01 -9.35 -9.94
CA SER A 147 1.56 -10.70 -9.96
C SER A 147 1.04 -11.49 -11.16
N TRP A 148 -0.28 -11.48 -11.37
CA TRP A 148 -0.93 -12.18 -12.48
C TRP A 148 -0.55 -11.61 -13.86
N LYS A 149 -0.43 -10.29 -13.98
CA LYS A 149 -0.08 -9.64 -15.24
C LYS A 149 1.36 -9.88 -15.70
N ILE A 150 2.25 -10.24 -14.78
CA ILE A 150 3.65 -10.53 -15.08
C ILE A 150 3.82 -11.99 -15.44
N GLU A 151 3.12 -12.88 -14.74
CA GLU A 151 3.01 -14.29 -15.09
C GLU A 151 2.49 -14.49 -16.52
N SER A 152 1.39 -13.82 -16.88
CA SER A 152 0.87 -13.86 -18.26
C SER A 152 1.83 -13.26 -19.30
N PHE A 153 2.60 -12.22 -18.97
CA PHE A 153 3.61 -11.70 -19.90
C PHE A 153 4.76 -12.68 -20.13
N MET A 154 5.07 -13.51 -19.13
CA MET A 154 6.06 -14.56 -19.27
C MET A 154 5.59 -15.73 -20.09
N GLU A 155 4.37 -16.22 -19.86
CA GLU A 155 3.79 -17.28 -20.68
C GLU A 155 3.85 -16.88 -22.15
N GLN A 156 3.43 -15.65 -22.49
CA GLN A 156 3.50 -15.12 -23.85
C GLN A 156 4.92 -15.06 -24.43
N GLN A 157 5.94 -14.77 -23.61
CA GLN A 157 7.34 -14.77 -24.06
C GLN A 157 7.89 -16.18 -24.19
N ALA A 158 7.54 -17.09 -23.28
CA ALA A 158 7.97 -18.48 -23.32
C ALA A 158 7.39 -19.19 -24.54
N ASP A 159 6.11 -18.97 -24.84
CA ASP A 159 5.43 -19.53 -26.02
C ASP A 159 6.01 -18.95 -27.30
N ALA A 160 6.25 -17.63 -27.36
CA ALA A 160 6.85 -17.01 -28.54
C ALA A 160 8.27 -17.50 -28.84
N VAL A 161 9.05 -17.86 -27.82
CA VAL A 161 10.38 -18.47 -27.99
C VAL A 161 10.27 -19.92 -28.46
N ALA A 162 9.34 -20.70 -27.88
CA ALA A 162 9.11 -22.09 -28.29
C ALA A 162 8.60 -22.20 -29.74
N ASP A 163 7.69 -21.30 -30.14
CA ASP A 163 7.19 -21.20 -31.51
C ASP A 163 8.34 -20.88 -32.48
N TRP A 164 9.22 -19.94 -32.13
CA TRP A 164 10.39 -19.60 -32.95
C TRP A 164 11.35 -20.78 -33.13
N GLU A 165 11.64 -21.54 -32.07
CA GLU A 165 12.47 -22.75 -32.15
C GLU A 165 11.83 -23.82 -33.05
N SER A 166 10.52 -24.03 -32.93
CA SER A 166 9.80 -25.02 -33.74
C SER A 166 9.82 -24.65 -35.24
N VAL A 167 9.65 -23.37 -35.57
CA VAL A 167 9.70 -22.84 -36.94
C VAL A 167 11.12 -22.91 -37.50
N TYR A 168 12.13 -22.56 -36.71
CA TYR A 168 13.52 -22.64 -37.16
C TYR A 168 13.94 -24.08 -37.43
N ASN A 169 13.62 -25.00 -36.52
CA ASN A 169 13.95 -26.42 -36.66
C ASN A 169 13.24 -27.06 -37.86
N SER A 170 11.99 -26.70 -38.14
CA SER A 170 11.24 -27.17 -39.31
C SER A 170 11.66 -26.54 -40.63
N ALA A 171 12.25 -25.34 -40.62
CA ALA A 171 12.82 -24.69 -41.81
C ALA A 171 14.25 -25.17 -42.14
N SER A 172 14.94 -25.78 -41.18
CA SER A 172 16.31 -26.32 -41.33
C SER A 172 16.38 -27.80 -41.75
N SER A 173 15.22 -28.46 -41.87
CA SER A 173 15.05 -29.84 -42.32
C SER A 173 14.49 -29.90 -43.74
#